data_AF-A0A3G8H916-F1
#
_entry.id   AF-A0A3G8H916-F1
#
_cell.length_a   1.000
_cell.length_b   1.000
_cell.length_c   1.000
_cell.angle_alpha   90.00
_cell.angle_beta   90.00
_cell.angle_gamma   90.00
#
_symmetry.space_group_name_H-M   'P 1'
#
loop_
_entity.id
_entity.type
_entity.pdbx_description
1 polymer ?
#
loop_
_entity_poly.entity_id
_entity_poly.type
_entity_poly.pdbx_seq_one_letter_code
_entity_poly.pdbx_strand_id
1 'polypeptide(L)' 'MPPDRPGDNECCQSGCDPCVFDFYNDEMDRYRQELKAWEARQAGRVKVDP' A
#
# COMPACT_ATOMS: atom_id res chain seq x y z
N MET A 1 -6.91 3.49 -3.20
CA MET A 1 -6.62 2.32 -4.06
C MET A 1 -5.22 1.84 -3.71
N PRO A 2 -4.88 0.55 -3.87
CA PRO A 2 -3.50 0.10 -3.62
C PRO A 2 -2.53 0.75 -4.61
N PRO A 3 -1.27 0.99 -4.22
CA PRO A 3 -0.20 1.36 -5.15
C PRO A 3 -0.03 0.34 -6.28
N ASP A 4 0.24 0.86 -7.48
CA ASP A 4 0.56 0.02 -8.63
C ASP A 4 1.95 -0.60 -8.46
N ARG A 5 2.04 -1.90 -8.72
CA ARG A 5 3.32 -2.61 -8.64
C ARG A 5 4.20 -2.20 -9.83
N PRO A 6 5.49 -1.88 -9.60
CA PRO A 6 6.43 -1.63 -10.70
C PRO A 6 6.53 -2.82 -11.65
N GLY A 7 6.63 -2.52 -12.95
CA GLY A 7 6.87 -3.51 -14.00
C GLY A 7 8.32 -4.00 -14.00
N ASP A 8 8.55 -5.18 -14.60
CA ASP A 8 9.90 -5.79 -14.63
C ASP A 8 10.94 -4.93 -15.36
N ASN A 9 10.50 -4.11 -16.31
CA ASN A 9 11.33 -3.18 -17.08
C ASN A 9 11.59 -1.85 -16.36
N GLU A 10 10.93 -1.58 -15.24
CA GLU A 10 11.15 -0.38 -14.41
C GLU A 10 12.24 -0.62 -13.36
N CYS A 11 12.50 -1.89 -13.02
CA CYS A 11 13.64 -2.28 -12.22
C CYS A 11 14.90 -2.40 -13.11
N CYS A 12 15.96 -1.67 -12.77
CA CYS A 12 17.23 -1.73 -13.51
C CYS A 12 17.97 -3.08 -13.38
N GLN A 13 17.55 -3.94 -12.45
CA GLN A 13 18.13 -5.25 -12.13
C GLN A 13 19.65 -5.25 -11.88
N SER A 14 20.23 -4.08 -11.61
CA SER A 14 21.67 -3.86 -11.49
C SER A 14 22.10 -3.54 -10.05
N GLY A 15 21.20 -3.75 -9.08
CA GLY A 15 21.46 -3.51 -7.67
C GLY A 15 21.44 -2.02 -7.27
N CYS A 16 20.59 -1.20 -7.89
CA CYS A 16 20.40 0.19 -7.49
C CYS A 16 19.84 0.31 -6.06
N ASP A 17 20.25 1.35 -5.34
CA ASP A 17 19.77 1.69 -4.00
C ASP A 17 19.54 3.21 -3.91
N PRO A 18 18.30 3.68 -3.68
CA PRO A 18 17.08 2.89 -3.49
C PRO A 18 16.54 2.27 -4.80
N CYS A 19 15.98 1.07 -4.70
CA CYS A 19 15.28 0.36 -5.77
C CYS A 19 13.86 0.88 -5.95
N VAL A 20 13.29 0.76 -7.16
CA VAL A 20 11.87 1.07 -7.41
C VAL A 20 10.93 0.25 -6.51
N PHE A 21 11.34 -0.96 -6.15
CA PHE A 21 10.60 -1.79 -5.21
C PHE A 21 10.67 -1.29 -3.77
N ASP A 22 11.72 -0.55 -3.38
CA ASP A 22 11.80 0.03 -2.04
C ASP A 22 10.74 1.12 -1.88
N PHE A 23 10.64 2.03 -2.85
CA PHE A 23 9.57 3.03 -2.89
C PHE A 23 8.17 2.40 -2.94
N TYR A 24 7.99 1.36 -3.74
CA TYR A 24 6.72 0.64 -3.78
C TYR A 24 6.36 0.01 -2.42
N ASN A 25 7.32 -0.59 -1.74
CA ASN A 25 7.08 -1.21 -0.44
C ASN A 25 6.72 -0.17 0.62
N ASP A 26 7.40 0.98 0.63
CA ASP A 26 7.09 2.09 1.54
C ASP A 26 5.66 2.59 1.34
N GLU A 27 5.25 2.81 0.09
CA GLU A 27 3.89 3.25 -0.24
C GLU A 27 2.83 2.17 0.06
N MET A 28 3.15 0.89 -0.15
CA MET A 28 2.30 -0.23 0.23
C MET A 28 2.06 -0.30 1.74
N ASP A 29 3.08 -0.02 2.54
CA ASP A 29 2.96 -0.02 3.99
C ASP A 29 2.09 1.12 4.49
N ARG A 30 2.22 2.32 3.91
CA ARG A 30 1.31 3.44 4.17
C ARG A 30 -0.13 3.09 3.79
N TYR A 31 -0.33 2.53 2.60
CA TYR A 31 -1.65 2.11 2.12
C TYR A 31 -2.31 1.10 3.09
N ARG A 32 -1.57 0.09 3.55
CA ARG A 32 -2.09 -0.91 4.49
C ARG A 32 -2.51 -0.29 5.83
N GLN A 33 -1.75 0.68 6.34
CA GLN A 33 -2.10 1.39 7.56
C GLN A 33 -3.39 2.20 7.39
N GLU A 34 -3.51 2.94 6.30
CA GLU A 34 -4.71 3.72 5.96
C GLU A 34 -5.94 2.83 5.76
N LEU A 35 -5.78 1.70 5.06
CA LEU A 35 -6.83 0.72 4.83
C LEU A 35 -7.34 0.16 6.15
N LYS A 36 -6.44 -0.30 7.03
CA LYS A 36 -6.81 -0.81 8.37
C LYS A 36 -7.58 0.23 9.18
N ALA A 37 -7.15 1.50 9.15
CA ALA A 37 -7.85 2.57 9.84
C ALA A 37 -9.25 2.81 9.26
N TRP A 38 -9.40 2.73 7.94
CA TRP A 38 -10.70 2.85 7.28
C TRP A 38 -11.63 1.67 7.62
N GLU A 39 -11.14 0.44 7.57
CA GLU A 39 -11.89 -0.77 7.90
C GLU A 39 -12.42 -0.73 9.34
N ALA A 40 -11.60 -0.27 10.30
CA ALA A 40 -12.03 -0.10 11.68
C ALA A 40 -13.20 0.90 11.81
N ARG A 41 -13.16 2.01 11.06
CA ARG A 41 -14.27 2.98 11.02
C ARG A 41 -15.52 2.36 10.40
N GLN A 42 -15.40 1.61 9.30
CA GLN A 42 -16.55 0.95 8.67
C GLN A 42 -17.16 -0.12 9.58
N ALA A 43 -16.34 -0.93 10.23
CA ALA A 43 -16.79 -1.92 11.18
C ALA A 43 -17.49 -1.30 12.40
N GLY A 44 -17.18 -0.05 12.75
CA GLY A 44 -17.94 0.73 13.74
C GLY A 44 -19.26 1.26 13.19
N ARG A 45 -19.28 1.76 11.94
CA ARG A 45 -20.49 2.26 11.28
C ARG A 45 -21.56 1.18 11.11
N VAL A 46 -21.18 0.01 10.58
CA VAL A 46 -22.09 -1.13 10.40
C VAL A 46 -22.69 -1.61 11.73
N LYS A 47 -22.00 -1.39 12.87
CA LYS A 47 -22.52 -1.77 14.20
C LYS A 47 -23.51 -0.75 14.79
N VAL A 48 -23.62 0.45 14.22
CA VAL A 48 -24.44 1.55 14.76
C VAL A 48 -25.73 1.78 13.93
N ASP A 49 -25.90 1.06 12.82
CA ASP A 49 -27.14 1.04 12.04
C ASP A 49 -28.04 -0.16 12.49
N PRO A 50 -29.18 0.07 13.20
CA PRO A 50 -30.21 -0.94 13.47
C PRO A 50 -31.18 -1.16 12.30
#